data_AF-A0A257J3N7-F1
#
_entry.id   AF-A0A257J3N7-F1
#
_cell.length_a   1.000
_cell.length_b   1.000
_cell.length_c   1.000
_cell.angle_alpha   90.00
_cell.angle_beta   90.00
_cell.angle_gamma   90.00
#
_symmetry.space_group_name_H-M   'P 1'
#
loop_
_entity.id
_entity.type
_entity.pdbx_description
1 polymer ?
#
loop_
_entity_poly.entity_id
_entity_poly.type
_entity_poly.pdbx_seq_one_letter_code
_entity_poly.pdbx_strand_id
1 'polypeptide(L)'
;MIRPVLVAVAVFGLSGTPGQAAAQTPTSAAQASVRAACMSSIRSLCSAEAISGDRSSVRACLIKNLDKATAECQSAVKAAARSVQD
;
A
#
# COMPACT_ATOMS: atom_id res chain seq x y z
N MET A 1 21.00 -20.78 36.94
CA MET A 1 20.55 -19.69 37.85
C MET A 1 19.19 -19.21 37.36
N ILE A 2 18.20 -19.30 38.25
CA ILE A 2 16.76 -19.38 37.98
C ILE A 2 16.17 -17.99 37.68
N ARG A 3 15.51 -17.82 36.53
CA ARG A 3 14.50 -16.77 36.32
C ARG A 3 13.17 -17.50 36.14
N PRO A 4 12.22 -17.38 37.08
CA PRO A 4 11.00 -18.16 37.05
C PRO A 4 10.14 -17.71 35.88
N VAL A 5 9.99 -18.61 34.91
CA VAL A 5 8.96 -18.55 33.88
C VAL A 5 7.63 -18.63 34.61
N LEU A 6 6.95 -17.50 34.74
CA LEU A 6 5.56 -17.44 35.19
C LEU A 6 4.71 -18.01 34.05
N VAL A 7 4.55 -19.34 34.07
CA VAL A 7 3.67 -20.08 33.19
C VAL A 7 2.24 -19.69 33.53
N ALA A 8 1.72 -18.67 32.86
CA ALA A 8 0.30 -18.42 32.80
C ALA A 8 -0.31 -19.48 31.86
N VAL A 9 -0.77 -20.59 32.44
CA VAL A 9 -1.62 -21.55 31.72
C VAL A 9 -2.97 -20.89 31.47
N ALA A 10 -3.10 -20.21 30.34
CA ALA A 10 -4.39 -19.83 29.79
C ALA A 10 -4.97 -21.06 29.08
N VAL A 11 -5.87 -21.76 29.76
CA VAL A 11 -6.78 -22.72 29.13
C VAL A 11 -7.76 -21.89 28.30
N PHE A 12 -7.41 -21.62 27.04
CA PHE A 12 -8.31 -21.03 26.04
C PHE A 12 -8.51 -22.06 24.92
N GLY A 13 -9.78 -22.33 24.66
CA GLY A 13 -10.26 -23.46 23.89
C GLY A 13 -9.92 -23.47 22.40
N LEU A 14 -10.36 -24.58 21.81
CA LEU A 14 -10.38 -24.91 20.40
C LEU A 14 -11.14 -23.86 19.59
N SER A 15 -10.46 -22.91 18.93
CA SER A 15 -11.09 -22.09 17.87
C SER A 15 -10.08 -21.36 16.99
N GLY A 16 -9.93 -21.87 15.76
CA GLY A 16 -9.62 -21.14 14.53
C GLY A 16 -8.46 -20.15 14.55
N THR A 17 -7.35 -20.53 13.94
CA THR A 17 -6.30 -19.60 13.48
C THR A 17 -6.92 -18.64 12.44
N PRO A 18 -7.16 -17.35 12.73
CA PRO A 18 -7.42 -16.41 11.65
C PRO A 18 -6.07 -15.85 11.22
N GLY A 19 -5.77 -16.06 9.95
CA GLY A 19 -5.06 -15.07 9.15
C GLY A 19 -3.69 -14.68 9.68
N GLN A 20 -2.67 -15.31 9.11
CA GLN A 20 -1.44 -14.59 8.79
C GLN A 20 -1.86 -13.33 8.02
N ALA A 21 -1.95 -12.20 8.72
CA ALA A 21 -2.03 -10.90 8.10
C ALA A 21 -0.67 -10.65 7.46
N ALA A 22 -0.46 -11.23 6.28
CA ALA A 22 0.52 -10.70 5.36
C ALA A 22 0.10 -9.25 5.18
N ALA A 23 0.91 -8.33 5.70
CA ALA A 23 0.80 -6.93 5.37
C ALA A 23 0.86 -6.87 3.83
N GLN A 24 -0.31 -6.75 3.20
CA GLN A 24 -0.44 -6.82 1.77
C GLN A 24 0.27 -5.59 1.22
N THR A 25 1.54 -5.77 0.86
CA THR A 25 2.26 -4.78 0.07
C THR A 25 1.43 -4.62 -1.20
N PRO A 26 0.96 -3.41 -1.53
CA PRO A 26 0.06 -3.23 -2.65
C PRO A 26 0.65 -3.88 -3.88
N THR A 27 -0.08 -4.83 -4.47
CA THR A 27 0.43 -5.70 -5.52
C THR A 27 0.95 -4.85 -6.69
N SER A 28 2.06 -5.27 -7.31
CA SER A 28 2.65 -4.55 -8.44
C SER A 28 1.65 -4.29 -9.59
N ALA A 29 0.62 -5.12 -9.71
CA ALA A 29 -0.50 -4.94 -10.65
C ALA A 29 -1.40 -3.75 -10.27
N ALA A 30 -1.82 -3.63 -9.01
CA ALA A 30 -2.58 -2.47 -8.54
C ALA A 30 -1.77 -1.17 -8.68
N GLN A 31 -0.46 -1.22 -8.40
CA GLN A 31 0.45 -0.09 -8.60
C GLN A 31 0.58 0.31 -10.09
N ALA A 32 0.64 -0.66 -11.00
CA ALA A 32 0.67 -0.39 -12.44
C ALA A 32 -0.64 0.24 -12.93
N SER A 33 -1.78 -0.23 -12.42
CA SER A 33 -3.10 0.31 -12.77
C SER A 33 -3.28 1.75 -12.29
N VAL A 34 -2.83 2.06 -11.07
CA VAL A 34 -2.77 3.43 -10.55
C VAL A 34 -1.89 4.30 -11.44
N ARG A 35 -0.70 3.83 -11.82
CA ARG A 35 0.22 4.58 -12.67
C ARG A 35 -0.40 4.90 -14.05
N ALA A 36 -1.16 3.96 -14.61
CA ALA A 36 -1.86 4.16 -15.88
C ALA A 36 -2.97 5.23 -15.76
N ALA A 37 -3.81 5.15 -14.72
CA ALA A 37 -4.83 6.17 -14.46
C ALA A 37 -4.23 7.55 -14.17
N CYS A 38 -3.06 7.58 -13.54
CA CYS A 38 -2.37 8.80 -13.14
C CYS A 38 -1.41 9.35 -14.19
N MET A 39 -1.33 8.78 -15.40
CA MET A 39 -0.29 9.09 -16.39
C MET A 39 -0.26 10.57 -16.79
N SER A 40 -1.44 11.20 -16.92
CA SER A 40 -1.56 12.64 -17.18
C SER A 40 -1.03 13.48 -16.01
N SER A 41 -1.43 13.15 -14.77
CA SER A 41 -0.93 13.82 -13.56
C SER A 41 0.56 13.60 -13.33
N ILE A 42 1.08 12.41 -13.65
CA ILE A 42 2.51 12.11 -13.57
C ILE A 42 3.29 13.01 -14.52
N ARG A 43 2.81 13.17 -15.77
CA ARG A 43 3.47 14.06 -16.73
C ARG A 43 3.41 15.54 -16.34
N SER A 44 2.33 15.97 -15.68
CA SER A 44 2.16 17.38 -15.30
C SER A 44 2.80 17.75 -13.97
N LEU A 45 2.80 16.84 -12.98
CA LEU A 45 3.19 17.10 -11.59
C LEU A 45 4.51 16.44 -11.20
N CYS A 46 4.84 15.31 -11.82
CA CYS A 46 5.97 14.45 -11.46
C CYS A 46 6.85 14.16 -12.69
N SER A 47 6.99 15.14 -13.59
CA SER A 47 7.73 14.98 -14.85
C SER A 47 9.19 14.61 -14.62
N ALA A 48 9.85 15.22 -13.63
CA ALA A 48 11.22 14.91 -13.26
C ALA A 48 11.36 13.43 -12.86
N GLU A 49 10.50 12.93 -11.97
CA GLU A 49 10.52 11.53 -11.52
C GLU A 49 10.13 10.58 -12.65
N ALA A 50 9.24 11.01 -13.54
CA ALA A 50 8.85 10.25 -14.73
C ALA A 50 10.02 10.08 -15.70
N ILE A 51 10.89 11.08 -15.82
CA ILE A 51 12.11 11.04 -16.63
C ILE A 51 13.15 10.12 -15.98
N SER A 52 13.28 10.14 -14.64
CA SER A 52 14.18 9.24 -13.92
C SER A 52 13.80 7.76 -14.07
N GLY A 53 12.56 7.45 -14.45
CA GLY A 53 12.07 6.07 -14.65
C GLY A 53 11.86 5.29 -13.36
N ASP A 54 12.17 5.88 -12.21
CA ASP A 54 12.03 5.25 -10.90
C ASP A 54 10.57 5.25 -10.46
N ARG A 55 9.99 4.05 -10.35
CA ARG A 55 8.57 3.90 -10.01
C ARG A 55 8.27 4.31 -8.57
N SER A 56 9.23 4.18 -7.67
CA SER A 56 9.08 4.57 -6.27
C SER A 56 9.08 6.09 -6.12
N SER A 57 9.95 6.79 -6.83
CA SER A 57 10.00 8.26 -6.88
C SER A 57 8.75 8.85 -7.51
N VAL A 58 8.28 8.27 -8.62
CA VAL A 58 7.00 8.67 -9.23
C VAL A 58 5.86 8.50 -8.23
N ARG A 59 5.82 7.37 -7.51
CA ARG A 59 4.79 7.11 -6.49
C ARG A 59 4.88 8.08 -5.33
N ALA A 60 6.07 8.37 -4.81
CA ALA A 60 6.28 9.31 -3.73
C ALA A 60 5.84 10.72 -4.13
N CYS A 61 6.20 11.16 -5.34
CA CYS A 61 5.74 12.44 -5.88
C CYS A 61 4.22 12.49 -6.03
N LEU A 62 3.61 11.39 -6.49
CA LEU A 62 2.17 11.29 -6.65
C LEU A 62 1.43 11.39 -5.32
N ILE A 63 1.87 10.65 -4.29
CA ILE A 63 1.29 10.70 -2.94
C ILE A 63 1.38 12.13 -2.38
N LYS A 64 2.49 12.82 -2.62
CA LYS A 64 2.71 14.20 -2.17
C LYS A 64 1.83 15.22 -2.91
N ASN A 65 1.48 14.96 -4.17
CA ASN A 65 0.70 15.86 -5.02
C ASN A 65 -0.72 15.32 -5.33
N LEU A 66 -1.21 14.36 -4.56
CA LEU A 66 -2.44 13.64 -4.90
C LEU A 66 -3.68 14.56 -4.95
N ASP A 67 -3.69 15.59 -4.10
CA ASP A 67 -4.69 16.67 -4.08
C ASP A 67 -4.77 17.42 -5.42
N LYS A 68 -3.64 17.53 -6.12
CA LYS A 68 -3.48 18.26 -7.39
C LYS A 68 -3.65 17.33 -8.59
N ALA A 69 -3.68 16.02 -8.38
CA ALA A 69 -3.88 15.03 -9.43
C ALA A 69 -5.32 15.05 -9.96
N THR A 70 -5.54 14.39 -11.10
CA THR A 70 -6.88 14.26 -11.68
C THR A 70 -7.79 13.44 -10.77
N ALA A 71 -9.10 13.68 -10.84
CA ALA A 71 -10.09 12.92 -10.09
C ALA A 71 -9.99 11.40 -10.36
N GLU A 72 -9.70 11.03 -11.61
CA GLU A 72 -9.41 9.65 -12.04
C GLU A 72 -8.23 9.05 -11.25
N CYS A 73 -7.13 9.79 -11.13
CA CYS A 73 -5.96 9.35 -10.39
C CYS A 73 -6.24 9.19 -8.89
N GLN A 74 -6.96 10.14 -8.29
CA GLN A 74 -7.36 10.07 -6.88
C GLN A 74 -8.26 8.86 -6.61
N SER A 75 -9.23 8.61 -7.49
CA SER A 75 -10.13 7.46 -7.41
C SER A 75 -9.37 6.15 -7.54
N ALA A 76 -8.45 6.03 -8.52
CA ALA A 76 -7.64 4.84 -8.72
C ALA A 76 -6.73 4.54 -7.51
N VAL A 77 -6.11 5.57 -6.91
CA VAL A 77 -5.27 5.41 -5.71
C VAL A 77 -6.12 4.95 -4.52
N LYS A 78 -7.30 5.54 -4.33
CA LYS A 78 -8.24 5.16 -3.27
C LYS A 78 -8.78 3.75 -3.47
N ALA A 79 -9.08 3.36 -4.71
CA ALA A 79 -9.51 2.01 -5.06
C ALA A 79 -8.39 0.99 -4.77
N ALA A 80 -7.15 1.27 -5.19
CA ALA A 80 -6.02 0.40 -4.92
C ALA A 80 -5.72 0.26 -3.41
N ALA A 81 -5.98 1.29 -2.61
CA ALA A 81 -5.88 1.22 -1.16
C ALA A 81 -6.95 0.32 -0.53
N ARG A 82 -8.16 0.25 -1.12
CA ARG A 82 -9.25 -0.63 -0.67
C ARG A 82 -9.07 -2.07 -1.12
N SER A 83 -8.48 -2.32 -2.29
CA SER A 83 -8.18 -3.67 -2.79
C SER A 83 -7.11 -4.42 -1.98
N VAL A 84 -6.43 -3.75 -1.06
CA VAL A 84 -5.46 -4.34 -0.12
C VAL A 84 -6.12 -4.85 1.18
N GLN A 85 -7.41 -4.58 1.36
CA GLN A 85 -8.20 -5.01 2.54
C GLN A 85 -9.14 -6.20 2.25
N ASP A 86 -9.16 -6.70 1.01
CA ASP A 86 -9.82 -7.96 0.62
C ASP A 86 -8.78 -9.09 0.60
#